data_AF-A0A812XSR4-F1
#
_entry.id   AF-A0A812XSR4-F1
#
_cell.length_a   1.000
_cell.length_b   1.000
_cell.length_c   1.000
_cell.angle_alpha   90.00
_cell.angle_beta   90.00
_cell.angle_gamma   90.00
#
_symmetry.space_group_name_H-M   'P 1'
#
loop_
_entity.id
_entity.type
_entity.pdbx_description
1 polymer ?
#
loop_
_entity_poly.entity_id
_entity_poly.type
_entity_poly.pdbx_seq_one_letter_code
_entity_poly.pdbx_strand_id
1 'polypeptide(L)'
;MAGFNPNQALEALSRRLVEVWASQPEDAEAWIDGLRGATRQEKLCEALHRHGLSEVLGRLALLRGGAPSRPPAADREPEAAWYLQWPHIRNRCRELAETARKRQKLEEETSERRRLEAELQKSQQESRELGNRLAAAEAQARSAQSESATLKAQRKKLATRAAAAESAVTEMRQELQMAQDEHGKCQERCEELVARWEAEAAEHAATKERLSQTESDAAERRVEVERPQEESRGFQERCQQAEAARSVLSESNKVELQLENARLQERCEQFQQQLAKAEAERSAMLGQMQVLWSETGMNKERIRELERHLQNAKKSHHRTSGHNPLSEASCEEATDGQQPDLAEQLGYSFVDDDGTSSSVLSCSSWFSVKLDSMEPHCFMVDAIFKTRSYGTDFFLMGRDLKKGSQVVAGDDASILEVAKTPEICEASEVVELQAGDAVLRVTPDHLVQVSPKGDTEESLYLEAGKLKVGDLVMLDSGEPVALSSVVIRPIICQVLKIVFEPYLPVAVFSRPTCILSLGHKKKRPIRRGGRIREGAGPSDDSMDGGVSVPITAGEYMD
;
A
#
# COMPACT_ATOMS: atom_id res chain seq x y z
N MET A 1 -135.82 -5.10 4.06
CA MET A 1 -134.65 -4.29 3.65
C MET A 1 -133.87 -3.93 4.92
N ALA A 2 -132.55 -4.02 4.92
CA ALA A 2 -131.74 -3.62 6.07
C ALA A 2 -131.46 -2.10 6.02
N GLY A 3 -131.63 -1.39 7.14
CA GLY A 3 -131.41 0.05 7.20
C GLY A 3 -129.93 0.42 7.12
N PHE A 4 -129.55 1.22 6.13
CA PHE A 4 -128.18 1.73 6.01
C PHE A 4 -127.94 2.84 7.05
N ASN A 5 -127.06 2.60 8.01
CA ASN A 5 -126.68 3.59 9.01
C ASN A 5 -125.48 4.43 8.50
N PRO A 6 -125.67 5.73 8.17
CA PRO A 6 -124.59 6.55 7.62
C PRO A 6 -123.42 6.74 8.59
N ASN A 7 -123.65 6.65 9.89
CA ASN A 7 -122.60 6.80 10.89
C ASN A 7 -121.60 5.62 10.84
N GLN A 8 -122.06 4.39 10.57
CA GLN A 8 -121.17 3.23 10.40
C GLN A 8 -120.30 3.37 9.13
N ALA A 9 -120.85 3.92 8.05
CA ALA A 9 -120.08 4.16 6.84
C ALA A 9 -119.02 5.25 7.03
N LEU A 10 -119.34 6.31 7.79
CA LEU A 10 -118.40 7.38 8.11
C LEU A 10 -117.33 6.92 9.10
N GLU A 11 -117.68 6.09 10.09
CA GLU A 11 -116.74 5.48 11.03
C GLU A 11 -115.78 4.49 10.32
N ALA A 12 -116.28 3.67 9.38
CA ALA A 12 -115.44 2.79 8.57
C ALA A 12 -114.43 3.59 7.72
N LEU A 13 -114.87 4.72 7.13
CA LEU A 13 -114.00 5.64 6.39
C LEU A 13 -112.92 6.22 7.32
N SER A 14 -113.28 6.72 8.50
CA SER A 14 -112.34 7.26 9.48
C SER A 14 -111.34 6.22 9.98
N ARG A 15 -111.76 4.97 10.24
CA ARG A 15 -110.83 3.89 10.62
C ARG A 15 -109.84 3.59 9.49
N ARG A 16 -110.31 3.52 8.24
CA ARG A 16 -109.44 3.25 7.08
C ARG A 16 -108.48 4.40 6.78
N LEU A 17 -108.87 5.66 7.03
CA LEU A 17 -107.94 6.80 7.05
C LEU A 17 -106.79 6.58 8.04
N VAL A 18 -107.12 6.23 9.29
CA VAL A 18 -106.12 6.04 10.35
C VAL A 18 -105.19 4.87 10.06
N GLU A 19 -105.70 3.78 9.48
CA GLU A 19 -104.86 2.66 9.00
C GLU A 19 -103.85 3.11 7.93
N VAL A 20 -104.29 3.84 6.91
CA VAL A 20 -103.41 4.35 5.84
C VAL A 20 -102.38 5.35 6.39
N TRP A 21 -102.80 6.27 7.27
CA TRP A 21 -101.90 7.25 7.91
C TRP A 21 -100.83 6.58 8.77
N ALA A 22 -101.15 5.45 9.40
CA ALA A 22 -100.22 4.68 10.22
C ALA A 22 -99.24 3.82 9.40
N SER A 23 -99.60 3.40 8.18
CA SER A 23 -98.70 2.63 7.31
C SER A 23 -97.82 3.50 6.40
N GLN A 24 -98.36 4.59 5.86
CA GLN A 24 -97.71 5.42 4.83
C GLN A 24 -98.09 6.90 5.02
N PRO A 25 -97.37 7.65 5.89
CA PRO A 25 -97.73 9.04 6.21
C PRO A 25 -97.58 9.99 5.02
N GLU A 26 -96.56 9.80 4.17
CA GLU A 26 -96.30 10.65 3.00
C GLU A 26 -97.42 10.55 1.95
N ASP A 27 -97.89 9.33 1.65
CA ASP A 27 -99.03 9.09 0.75
C ASP A 27 -100.34 9.71 1.31
N ALA A 28 -100.50 9.73 2.63
CA ALA A 28 -101.66 10.30 3.29
C ALA A 28 -101.66 11.84 3.29
N GLU A 29 -100.51 12.50 3.41
CA GLU A 29 -100.40 13.95 3.22
C GLU A 29 -100.67 14.35 1.75
N ALA A 30 -100.08 13.61 0.80
CA ALA A 30 -100.36 13.79 -0.63
C ALA A 30 -101.85 13.60 -0.97
N TRP A 31 -102.53 12.66 -0.31
CA TRP A 31 -103.97 12.46 -0.43
C TRP A 31 -104.78 13.64 0.12
N ILE A 32 -104.42 14.18 1.30
CA ILE A 32 -105.11 15.34 1.90
C ILE A 32 -104.93 16.60 1.03
N ASP A 33 -103.76 16.84 0.45
CA ASP A 33 -103.55 17.97 -0.46
C ASP A 33 -104.25 17.77 -1.81
N GLY A 34 -104.32 16.52 -2.29
CA GLY A 34 -105.19 16.13 -3.41
C GLY A 34 -106.67 16.47 -3.13
N LEU A 35 -107.16 16.23 -1.91
CA LEU A 35 -108.51 16.63 -1.48
C LEU A 35 -108.68 18.16 -1.40
N ARG A 36 -107.68 18.89 -0.86
CA ARG A 36 -107.71 20.36 -0.80
C ARG A 36 -107.78 20.99 -2.20
N GLY A 37 -107.17 20.38 -3.22
CA GLY A 37 -107.28 20.79 -4.62
C GLY A 37 -108.56 20.34 -5.36
N ALA A 38 -109.36 19.44 -4.80
CA ALA A 38 -110.45 18.76 -5.51
C ALA A 38 -111.82 19.49 -5.43
N THR A 39 -111.89 20.71 -5.96
CA THR A 39 -113.14 21.52 -5.98
C THR A 39 -114.28 20.98 -6.87
N ARG A 40 -114.07 19.87 -7.60
CA ARG A 40 -115.10 19.18 -8.39
C ARG A 40 -115.35 17.77 -7.88
N GLN A 41 -116.64 17.40 -7.75
CA GLN A 41 -117.08 16.10 -7.25
C GLN A 41 -116.46 14.92 -8.02
N GLU A 42 -116.22 15.08 -9.32
CA GLU A 42 -115.58 14.09 -10.20
C GLU A 42 -114.18 13.68 -9.70
N LYS A 43 -113.33 14.66 -9.35
CA LYS A 43 -111.97 14.41 -8.85
C LYS A 43 -111.98 13.73 -7.48
N LEU A 44 -112.95 14.05 -6.63
CA LEU A 44 -113.17 13.39 -5.35
C LEU A 44 -113.50 11.89 -5.56
N CYS A 45 -114.40 11.60 -6.51
CA CYS A 45 -114.78 10.23 -6.86
C CYS A 45 -113.62 9.44 -7.50
N GLU A 46 -112.78 10.09 -8.31
CA GLU A 46 -111.59 9.49 -8.89
C GLU A 46 -110.52 9.16 -7.83
N ALA A 47 -110.22 10.08 -6.92
CA ALA A 47 -109.30 9.84 -5.81
C ALA A 47 -109.79 8.68 -4.92
N LEU A 48 -111.07 8.66 -4.56
CA LEU A 48 -111.67 7.55 -3.80
C LEU A 48 -111.61 6.21 -4.56
N HIS A 49 -111.65 6.20 -5.89
CA HIS A 49 -111.43 4.99 -6.70
C HIS A 49 -109.98 4.51 -6.64
N ARG A 50 -108.99 5.40 -6.80
CA ARG A 50 -107.56 5.05 -6.80
C ARG A 50 -107.11 4.41 -5.48
N HIS A 51 -107.71 4.79 -4.36
CA HIS A 51 -107.44 4.21 -3.04
C HIS A 51 -108.44 3.12 -2.61
N GLY A 52 -109.18 2.52 -3.56
CA GLY A 52 -110.00 1.32 -3.32
C GLY A 52 -111.32 1.53 -2.56
N LEU A 53 -111.77 2.77 -2.37
CA LEU A 53 -113.00 3.12 -1.62
C LEU A 53 -114.25 3.15 -2.52
N SER A 54 -114.25 2.40 -3.62
CA SER A 54 -115.35 2.36 -4.60
C SER A 54 -116.68 1.84 -4.02
N GLU A 55 -116.64 0.93 -3.03
CA GLU A 55 -117.85 0.50 -2.31
C GLU A 55 -118.56 1.66 -1.57
N VAL A 56 -117.79 2.62 -1.04
CA VAL A 56 -118.34 3.78 -0.32
C VAL A 56 -119.08 4.70 -1.29
N LEU A 57 -118.53 4.89 -2.50
CA LEU A 57 -119.20 5.61 -3.58
C LEU A 57 -120.50 4.90 -4.02
N GLY A 58 -120.49 3.57 -4.14
CA GLY A 58 -121.69 2.78 -4.46
C GLY A 58 -122.82 2.98 -3.44
N ARG A 59 -122.49 3.05 -2.14
CA ARG A 59 -123.48 3.30 -1.08
C ARG A 59 -123.91 4.77 -0.98
N LEU A 60 -123.03 5.73 -1.29
CA LEU A 60 -123.39 7.16 -1.38
C LEU A 60 -124.26 7.48 -2.60
N ALA A 61 -124.11 6.75 -3.71
CA ALA A 61 -124.98 6.90 -4.88
C ALA A 61 -126.45 6.51 -4.57
N LEU A 62 -126.65 5.43 -3.80
CA LEU A 62 -127.97 4.97 -3.35
C LEU A 62 -128.71 6.01 -2.46
N LEU A 63 -127.98 6.90 -1.78
CA LEU A 63 -128.56 7.97 -0.95
C LEU A 63 -129.00 9.21 -1.76
N ARG A 64 -128.78 9.29 -3.07
CA ARG A 64 -129.22 10.43 -3.91
C ARG A 64 -130.65 10.25 -4.48
N GLY A 65 -131.31 9.13 -4.19
CA GLY A 65 -132.68 8.82 -4.62
C GLY A 65 -133.77 9.42 -3.73
N GLY A 66 -133.91 10.74 -3.69
CA GLY A 66 -135.04 11.41 -3.02
C GLY A 66 -134.70 12.77 -2.40
N ALA A 67 -135.32 13.84 -2.89
CA ALA A 67 -135.38 15.13 -2.20
C ALA A 67 -136.56 15.13 -1.20
N PRO A 68 -136.56 16.04 -0.20
CA PRO A 68 -137.00 17.41 -0.48
C PRO A 68 -136.05 18.51 0.01
N SER A 69 -136.26 19.71 -0.54
CA SER A 69 -135.79 21.04 -0.10
C SER A 69 -134.64 21.10 0.92
N ARG A 70 -133.42 21.31 0.43
CA ARG A 70 -132.26 21.74 1.23
C ARG A 70 -132.38 23.23 1.56
N PRO A 71 -132.42 23.67 2.85
CA PRO A 71 -132.56 25.09 3.19
C PRO A 71 -131.34 25.94 2.76
N PRO A 72 -131.48 27.28 2.68
CA PRO A 72 -130.38 28.20 2.42
C PRO A 72 -129.26 28.10 3.46
N ALA A 73 -128.05 28.53 3.08
CA ALA A 73 -126.90 28.52 3.99
C ALA A 73 -126.97 29.62 5.07
N ALA A 74 -127.75 30.68 4.86
CA ALA A 74 -127.85 31.84 5.74
C ALA A 74 -128.43 31.51 7.13
N ASP A 75 -129.37 30.57 7.20
CA ASP A 75 -130.09 30.25 8.45
C ASP A 75 -129.29 29.35 9.42
N ARG A 76 -128.06 28.95 9.05
CA ARG A 76 -127.24 28.00 9.83
C ARG A 76 -126.32 28.64 10.86
N GLU A 77 -125.95 29.91 10.67
CA GLU A 77 -125.18 30.66 11.67
C GLU A 77 -125.93 30.89 12.99
N PRO A 78 -127.23 31.28 13.02
CA PRO A 78 -127.95 31.45 14.28
C PRO A 78 -128.17 30.13 15.04
N GLU A 79 -128.40 28.99 14.37
CA GLU A 79 -128.48 27.69 15.05
C GLU A 79 -127.13 27.29 15.67
N ALA A 80 -126.02 27.46 14.94
CA ALA A 80 -124.68 27.21 15.47
C ALA A 80 -124.36 28.12 16.67
N ALA A 81 -124.74 29.40 16.60
CA ALA A 81 -124.61 30.35 17.70
C ALA A 81 -125.45 29.94 18.93
N TRP A 82 -126.65 29.40 18.74
CA TRP A 82 -127.51 28.88 19.82
C TRP A 82 -126.86 27.70 20.54
N TYR A 83 -126.35 26.72 19.80
CA TYR A 83 -125.62 25.57 20.40
C TYR A 83 -124.35 26.00 21.15
N LEU A 84 -123.68 27.08 20.72
CA LEU A 84 -122.51 27.63 21.45
C LEU A 84 -122.87 28.38 22.74
N GLN A 85 -124.14 28.78 22.94
CA GLN A 85 -124.61 29.34 24.21
C GLN A 85 -124.83 28.28 25.31
N TRP A 86 -124.97 27.00 24.95
CA TRP A 86 -125.20 25.92 25.93
C TRP A 86 -124.01 25.78 26.88
N PRO A 87 -124.18 25.91 28.22
CA PRO A 87 -123.06 26.00 29.16
C PRO A 87 -122.07 24.84 29.09
N HIS A 88 -122.54 23.61 28.87
CA HIS A 88 -121.68 22.44 28.76
C HIS A 88 -120.91 22.39 27.43
N ILE A 89 -121.47 22.89 26.32
CA ILE A 89 -120.75 23.05 25.05
C ILE A 89 -119.70 24.14 25.21
N ARG A 90 -120.05 25.30 25.78
CA ARG A 90 -119.10 26.40 26.05
C ARG A 90 -117.95 25.98 26.97
N ASN A 91 -118.22 25.18 28.00
CA ASN A 91 -117.18 24.64 28.88
C ASN A 91 -116.30 23.63 28.14
N ARG A 92 -116.87 22.69 27.38
CA ARG A 92 -116.11 21.71 26.60
C ARG A 92 -115.25 22.38 25.51
N CYS A 93 -115.72 23.45 24.88
CA CYS A 93 -114.91 24.27 23.97
C CYS A 93 -113.75 24.98 24.69
N ARG A 94 -113.93 25.41 25.96
CA ARG A 94 -112.84 25.95 26.78
C ARG A 94 -111.81 24.87 27.14
N GLU A 95 -112.25 23.70 27.57
CA GLU A 95 -111.38 22.54 27.86
C GLU A 95 -110.58 22.11 26.62
N LEU A 96 -111.21 22.10 25.44
CA LEU A 96 -110.53 21.83 24.16
C LEU A 96 -109.54 22.94 23.79
N ALA A 97 -109.86 24.22 24.02
CA ALA A 97 -108.92 25.32 23.80
C ALA A 97 -107.73 25.29 24.80
N GLU A 98 -107.97 24.93 26.06
CA GLU A 98 -106.92 24.78 27.07
C GLU A 98 -106.03 23.56 26.80
N THR A 99 -106.60 22.44 26.37
CA THR A 99 -105.81 21.25 25.98
C THR A 99 -105.06 21.46 24.67
N ALA A 100 -105.61 22.21 23.71
CA ALA A 100 -104.88 22.67 22.53
C ALA A 100 -103.69 23.57 22.92
N ARG A 101 -103.89 24.57 23.78
CA ARG A 101 -102.80 25.42 24.29
C ARG A 101 -101.73 24.63 25.06
N LYS A 102 -102.13 23.63 25.86
CA LYS A 102 -101.20 22.74 26.58
C LYS A 102 -100.40 21.85 25.61
N ARG A 103 -101.02 21.37 24.52
CA ARG A 103 -100.34 20.63 23.45
C ARG A 103 -99.36 21.51 22.68
N GLN A 104 -99.80 22.70 22.25
CA GLN A 104 -98.94 23.68 21.58
C GLN A 104 -97.72 24.03 22.44
N LYS A 105 -97.91 24.34 23.72
CA LYS A 105 -96.78 24.62 24.61
C LYS A 105 -95.82 23.43 24.75
N LEU A 106 -96.35 22.20 24.86
CA LEU A 106 -95.52 21.00 24.93
C LEU A 106 -94.74 20.77 23.62
N GLU A 107 -95.37 21.05 22.47
CA GLU A 107 -94.74 20.97 21.15
C GLU A 107 -93.63 22.02 21.01
N GLU A 108 -93.89 23.27 21.37
CA GLU A 108 -92.91 24.36 21.50
C GLU A 108 -91.72 23.93 22.40
N GLU A 109 -91.99 23.47 23.64
CA GLU A 109 -90.98 23.03 24.62
C GLU A 109 -90.15 21.83 24.09
N THR A 110 -90.77 20.87 23.40
CA THR A 110 -90.02 19.78 22.75
C THR A 110 -89.22 20.23 21.54
N SER A 111 -89.66 21.27 20.81
CA SER A 111 -88.90 21.85 19.71
C SER A 111 -87.67 22.62 20.22
N GLU A 112 -87.82 23.41 21.29
CA GLU A 112 -86.71 24.10 21.97
C GLU A 112 -85.71 23.11 22.55
N ARG A 113 -86.19 22.04 23.20
CA ARG A 113 -85.31 20.97 23.71
C ARG A 113 -84.52 20.29 22.60
N ARG A 114 -85.15 19.92 21.48
CA ARG A 114 -84.46 19.33 20.31
C ARG A 114 -83.42 20.28 19.74
N ARG A 115 -83.73 21.58 19.66
CA ARG A 115 -82.80 22.61 19.21
C ARG A 115 -81.59 22.72 20.14
N LEU A 116 -81.80 22.83 21.45
CA LEU A 116 -80.73 22.91 22.45
C LEU A 116 -79.87 21.63 22.48
N GLU A 117 -80.49 20.46 22.26
CA GLU A 117 -79.78 19.19 22.15
C GLU A 117 -78.90 19.14 20.89
N ALA A 118 -79.38 19.65 19.75
CA ALA A 118 -78.58 19.79 18.52
C ALA A 118 -77.44 20.83 18.67
N GLU A 119 -77.69 21.97 19.32
CA GLU A 119 -76.66 22.98 19.64
C GLU A 119 -75.60 22.41 20.60
N LEU A 120 -75.99 21.61 21.59
CA LEU A 120 -75.07 20.90 22.49
C LEU A 120 -74.25 19.82 21.75
N GLN A 121 -74.87 18.99 20.91
CA GLN A 121 -74.16 17.99 20.11
C GLN A 121 -73.15 18.65 19.16
N LYS A 122 -73.52 19.76 18.53
CA LYS A 122 -72.62 20.58 17.71
C LYS A 122 -71.43 21.09 18.53
N SER A 123 -71.67 21.70 19.69
CA SER A 123 -70.60 22.20 20.56
C SER A 123 -69.66 21.09 21.06
N GLN A 124 -70.19 19.90 21.37
CA GLN A 124 -69.37 18.73 21.69
C GLN A 124 -68.51 18.28 20.50
N GLN A 125 -69.03 18.34 19.27
CA GLN A 125 -68.28 18.00 18.07
C GLN A 125 -67.19 19.03 17.77
N GLU A 126 -67.48 20.32 17.84
CA GLU A 126 -66.48 21.40 17.71
C GLU A 126 -65.38 21.28 18.76
N SER A 127 -65.73 20.91 20.01
CA SER A 127 -64.78 20.65 21.09
C SER A 127 -63.85 19.44 20.78
N ARG A 128 -64.38 18.35 20.23
CA ARG A 128 -63.56 17.20 19.77
C ARG A 128 -62.63 17.60 18.62
N GLU A 129 -63.11 18.38 17.66
CA GLU A 129 -62.30 18.85 16.53
C GLU A 129 -61.17 19.79 16.97
N LEU A 130 -61.43 20.69 17.94
CA LEU A 130 -60.39 21.51 18.57
C LEU A 130 -59.40 20.65 19.37
N GLY A 131 -59.86 19.64 20.11
CA GLY A 131 -59.00 18.68 20.81
C GLY A 131 -58.08 17.90 19.86
N ASN A 132 -58.62 17.40 18.74
CA ASN A 132 -57.85 16.71 17.70
C ASN A 132 -56.81 17.64 17.05
N ARG A 133 -57.18 18.90 16.79
CA ARG A 133 -56.25 19.91 16.25
C ARG A 133 -55.14 20.28 17.24
N LEU A 134 -55.45 20.37 18.53
CA LEU A 134 -54.46 20.60 19.59
C LEU A 134 -53.48 19.42 19.70
N ALA A 135 -53.99 18.18 19.73
CA ALA A 135 -53.16 16.98 19.77
C ALA A 135 -52.23 16.87 18.53
N ALA A 136 -52.71 17.22 17.34
CA ALA A 136 -51.91 17.29 16.13
C ALA A 136 -50.81 18.38 16.22
N ALA A 137 -51.13 19.56 16.73
CA ALA A 137 -50.16 20.64 16.93
C ALA A 137 -49.10 20.28 17.99
N GLU A 138 -49.48 19.61 19.09
CA GLU A 138 -48.53 19.07 20.07
C GLU A 138 -47.60 18.01 19.47
N ALA A 139 -48.13 17.10 18.63
CA ALA A 139 -47.32 16.10 17.94
C ALA A 139 -46.29 16.75 17.01
N GLN A 140 -46.69 17.76 16.23
CA GLN A 140 -45.79 18.55 15.39
C GLN A 140 -44.73 19.29 16.21
N ALA A 141 -45.12 19.92 17.33
CA ALA A 141 -44.18 20.60 18.22
C ALA A 141 -43.13 19.64 18.83
N ARG A 142 -43.54 18.42 19.20
CA ARG A 142 -42.63 17.36 19.69
C ARG A 142 -41.69 16.86 18.59
N SER A 143 -42.16 16.72 17.34
CA SER A 143 -41.31 16.40 16.19
C SER A 143 -40.25 17.47 15.99
N ALA A 144 -40.65 18.73 15.83
CA ALA A 144 -39.75 19.87 15.65
C ALA A 144 -38.76 20.04 16.82
N GLN A 145 -39.16 19.71 18.06
CA GLN A 145 -38.26 19.69 19.21
C GLN A 145 -37.19 18.60 19.10
N SER A 146 -37.56 17.39 18.63
CA SER A 146 -36.62 16.29 18.37
C SER A 146 -35.65 16.61 17.23
N GLU A 147 -36.13 17.20 16.14
CA GLU A 147 -35.31 17.69 15.01
C GLU A 147 -34.35 18.81 15.45
N SER A 148 -34.81 19.74 16.28
CA SER A 148 -33.95 20.76 16.90
C SER A 148 -32.85 20.13 17.77
N ALA A 149 -33.14 19.02 18.45
CA ALA A 149 -32.17 18.29 19.25
C ALA A 149 -31.14 17.54 18.39
N THR A 150 -31.55 16.86 17.31
CA THR A 150 -30.63 16.18 16.40
C THR A 150 -29.73 17.17 15.65
N LEU A 151 -30.25 18.31 15.18
CA LEU A 151 -29.46 19.39 14.58
C LEU A 151 -28.44 19.99 15.57
N LYS A 152 -28.81 20.17 16.85
CA LYS A 152 -27.87 20.58 17.90
C LYS A 152 -26.78 19.55 18.16
N ALA A 153 -27.09 18.26 18.12
CA ALA A 153 -26.11 17.18 18.24
C ALA A 153 -25.16 17.12 17.02
N GLN A 154 -25.69 17.26 15.80
CA GLN A 154 -24.89 17.35 14.58
C GLN A 154 -23.95 18.57 14.61
N ARG A 155 -24.44 19.75 15.01
CA ARG A 155 -23.59 20.96 15.15
C ARG A 155 -22.46 20.77 16.17
N LYS A 156 -22.71 20.07 17.29
CA LYS A 156 -21.64 19.69 18.24
C LYS A 156 -20.63 18.73 17.61
N LYS A 157 -21.08 17.70 16.88
CA LYS A 157 -20.19 16.74 16.17
C LYS A 157 -19.36 17.40 15.06
N LEU A 158 -19.89 18.43 14.41
CA LEU A 158 -19.13 19.24 13.44
C LEU A 158 -18.11 20.15 14.13
N ALA A 159 -18.47 20.78 15.26
CA ALA A 159 -17.54 21.61 16.02
C ALA A 159 -16.34 20.82 16.58
N THR A 160 -16.54 19.59 17.09
CA THR A 160 -15.42 18.75 17.54
C THR A 160 -14.55 18.26 16.38
N ARG A 161 -15.13 17.97 15.20
CA ARG A 161 -14.36 17.65 14.00
C ARG A 161 -13.56 18.85 13.46
N ALA A 162 -14.10 20.06 13.56
CA ALA A 162 -13.40 21.29 13.18
C ALA A 162 -12.18 21.52 14.09
N ALA A 163 -12.36 21.49 15.41
CA ALA A 163 -11.25 21.63 16.37
C ALA A 163 -10.17 20.55 16.20
N ALA A 164 -10.54 19.29 15.90
CA ALA A 164 -9.59 18.23 15.60
C ALA A 164 -8.81 18.49 14.29
N ALA A 165 -9.47 19.01 13.25
CA ALA A 165 -8.82 19.38 11.99
C ALA A 165 -7.90 20.60 12.16
N GLU A 166 -8.29 21.59 12.96
CA GLU A 166 -7.45 22.73 13.32
C GLU A 166 -6.19 22.28 14.08
N SER A 167 -6.32 21.34 15.02
CA SER A 167 -5.19 20.72 15.73
C SER A 167 -4.22 20.01 14.77
N ALA A 168 -4.73 19.19 13.84
CA ALA A 168 -3.90 18.51 12.84
C ALA A 168 -3.21 19.50 11.88
N VAL A 169 -3.86 20.62 11.55
CA VAL A 169 -3.25 21.71 10.76
C VAL A 169 -2.16 22.44 11.54
N THR A 170 -2.25 22.56 12.87
CA THR A 170 -1.14 23.09 13.68
C THR A 170 0.03 22.11 13.80
N GLU A 171 -0.24 20.81 13.86
CA GLU A 171 0.76 19.74 13.89
C GLU A 171 1.56 19.68 12.58
N MET A 172 0.88 19.56 11.43
CA MET A 172 1.54 19.60 10.11
C MET A 172 2.33 20.89 9.84
N ARG A 173 1.97 22.02 10.47
CA ARG A 173 2.74 23.27 10.40
C ARG A 173 4.03 23.21 11.21
N GLN A 174 4.03 22.52 12.35
CA GLN A 174 5.25 22.30 13.15
C GLN A 174 6.19 21.34 12.42
N GLU A 175 5.67 20.25 11.85
CA GLU A 175 6.44 19.34 11.00
C GLU A 175 7.07 20.06 9.80
N LEU A 176 6.31 20.90 9.10
CA LEU A 176 6.81 21.69 7.98
C LEU A 176 7.92 22.67 8.40
N GLN A 177 7.81 23.30 9.58
CA GLN A 177 8.88 24.16 10.11
C GLN A 177 10.14 23.35 10.43
N MET A 178 10.01 22.21 11.10
CA MET A 178 11.16 21.34 11.39
C MET A 178 11.86 20.89 10.10
N ALA A 179 11.09 20.50 9.07
CA ALA A 179 11.64 20.11 7.77
C ALA A 179 12.36 21.28 7.06
N GLN A 180 11.89 22.51 7.21
CA GLN A 180 12.58 23.71 6.70
C GLN A 180 13.87 24.00 7.47
N ASP A 181 13.85 23.89 8.80
CA ASP A 181 15.03 24.07 9.64
C ASP A 181 16.10 22.98 9.38
N GLU A 182 15.69 21.74 9.09
CA GLU A 182 16.57 20.65 8.67
C GLU A 182 17.10 20.84 7.26
N HIS A 183 16.28 21.34 6.33
CA HIS A 183 16.73 21.69 4.97
C HIS A 183 17.81 22.78 5.01
N GLY A 184 17.64 23.83 5.83
CA GLY A 184 18.66 24.87 6.05
C GLY A 184 19.99 24.29 6.56
N LYS A 185 19.95 23.48 7.63
CA LYS A 185 21.13 22.79 8.18
C LYS A 185 21.78 21.82 7.18
N CYS A 186 21.00 21.27 6.25
CA CYS A 186 21.51 20.43 5.16
C CYS A 186 22.24 21.27 4.11
N GLN A 187 21.65 22.41 3.70
CA GLN A 187 22.27 23.38 2.79
C GLN A 187 23.59 23.92 3.36
N GLU A 188 23.63 24.35 4.63
CA GLU A 188 24.85 24.82 5.32
C GLU A 188 25.98 23.78 5.24
N ARG A 189 25.68 22.49 5.44
CA ARG A 189 26.67 21.40 5.33
C ARG A 189 27.11 21.15 3.89
N CYS A 190 26.22 21.30 2.91
CA CYS A 190 26.59 21.20 1.50
C CYS A 190 27.52 22.35 1.09
N GLU A 191 27.25 23.58 1.54
CA GLU A 191 28.11 24.74 1.31
C GLU A 191 29.47 24.58 2.02
N GLU A 192 29.50 24.04 3.25
CA GLU A 192 30.74 23.71 3.95
C GLU A 192 31.57 22.64 3.20
N LEU A 193 30.94 21.58 2.69
CA LEU A 193 31.61 20.54 1.91
C LEU A 193 32.17 21.06 0.58
N VAL A 194 31.44 21.95 -0.10
CA VAL A 194 31.93 22.63 -1.31
C VAL A 194 33.16 23.48 -0.98
N ALA A 195 33.09 24.31 0.07
CA ALA A 195 34.23 25.15 0.49
C ALA A 195 35.46 24.32 0.89
N ARG A 196 35.26 23.16 1.55
CA ARG A 196 36.34 22.20 1.88
C ARG A 196 36.97 21.62 0.62
N TRP A 197 36.18 21.19 -0.38
CA TRP A 197 36.70 20.67 -1.65
C TRP A 197 37.40 21.74 -2.49
N GLU A 198 36.94 22.99 -2.48
CA GLU A 198 37.62 24.09 -3.16
C GLU A 198 38.97 24.42 -2.49
N ALA A 199 39.05 24.37 -1.16
CA ALA A 199 40.31 24.50 -0.42
C ALA A 199 41.28 23.34 -0.72
N GLU A 200 40.81 22.08 -0.67
CA GLU A 200 41.62 20.90 -1.00
C GLU A 200 42.12 20.94 -2.47
N ALA A 201 41.28 21.39 -3.41
CA ALA A 201 41.67 21.59 -4.80
C ALA A 201 42.74 22.70 -4.95
N ALA A 202 42.68 23.77 -4.13
CA ALA A 202 43.70 24.81 -4.10
C ALA A 202 45.03 24.32 -3.51
N GLU A 203 45.00 23.49 -2.45
CA GLU A 203 46.21 22.84 -1.93
C GLU A 203 46.81 21.84 -2.92
N HIS A 204 45.98 21.08 -3.64
CA HIS A 204 46.44 20.21 -4.73
C HIS A 204 47.02 21.01 -5.91
N ALA A 205 46.49 22.21 -6.20
CA ALA A 205 47.07 23.09 -7.20
C ALA A 205 48.44 23.61 -6.76
N ALA A 206 48.56 24.14 -5.54
CA ALA A 206 49.80 24.68 -4.99
C ALA A 206 50.90 23.61 -4.79
N THR A 207 50.54 22.39 -4.40
CA THR A 207 51.51 21.28 -4.30
C THR A 207 51.99 20.83 -5.68
N LYS A 208 51.10 20.79 -6.68
CA LYS A 208 51.48 20.51 -8.08
C LYS A 208 52.39 21.59 -8.67
N GLU A 209 52.14 22.85 -8.36
CA GLU A 209 53.00 23.97 -8.75
C GLU A 209 54.41 23.81 -8.15
N ARG A 210 54.52 23.58 -6.84
CA ARG A 210 55.80 23.29 -6.16
C ARG A 210 56.53 22.10 -6.79
N LEU A 211 55.82 21.01 -7.11
CA LEU A 211 56.40 19.85 -7.78
C LEU A 211 56.99 20.25 -9.15
N SER A 212 56.23 20.94 -9.99
CA SER A 212 56.71 21.40 -11.31
C SER A 212 57.91 22.36 -11.21
N GLN A 213 57.98 23.17 -10.14
CA GLN A 213 59.15 24.01 -9.88
C GLN A 213 60.36 23.17 -9.44
N THR A 214 60.19 22.19 -8.55
CA THR A 214 61.30 21.27 -8.19
C THR A 214 61.76 20.38 -9.35
N GLU A 215 60.87 20.05 -10.31
CA GLU A 215 61.24 19.39 -11.56
C GLU A 215 62.06 20.31 -12.48
N SER A 216 61.71 21.60 -12.54
CA SER A 216 62.49 22.63 -13.25
C SER A 216 63.88 22.82 -12.63
N ASP A 217 63.96 23.00 -11.31
CA ASP A 217 65.22 23.14 -10.57
C ASP A 217 66.10 21.88 -10.75
N ALA A 218 65.50 20.69 -10.77
CA ALA A 218 66.20 19.43 -11.01
C ALA A 218 66.65 19.28 -12.48
N ALA A 219 65.93 19.85 -13.44
CA ALA A 219 66.34 19.90 -14.84
C ALA A 219 67.49 20.91 -15.06
N GLU A 220 67.44 22.08 -14.44
CA GLU A 220 68.53 23.07 -14.48
C GLU A 220 69.81 22.48 -13.87
N ARG A 221 69.72 21.84 -12.70
CA ARG A 221 70.87 21.14 -12.08
C ARG A 221 71.39 19.97 -12.91
N ARG A 222 70.55 19.30 -13.72
CA ARG A 222 71.04 18.27 -14.66
C ARG A 222 71.90 18.91 -15.75
N VAL A 223 71.46 20.02 -16.34
CA VAL A 223 72.26 20.77 -17.34
C VAL A 223 73.53 21.32 -16.70
N GLU A 224 73.48 21.81 -15.46
CA GLU A 224 74.65 22.29 -14.71
C GLU A 224 75.64 21.18 -14.33
N VAL A 225 75.21 19.91 -14.26
CA VAL A 225 76.09 18.72 -14.06
C VAL A 225 76.55 18.11 -15.39
N GLU A 226 75.73 18.15 -16.43
CA GLU A 226 76.10 17.72 -17.78
C GLU A 226 77.15 18.65 -18.39
N ARG A 227 77.06 19.97 -18.17
CA ARG A 227 78.06 20.96 -18.63
C ARG A 227 79.50 20.62 -18.22
N PRO A 228 79.88 20.46 -16.93
CA PRO A 228 81.23 20.06 -16.55
C PRO A 228 81.57 18.63 -17.00
N GLN A 229 80.57 17.78 -17.26
CA GLN A 229 80.79 16.48 -17.89
C GLN A 229 81.15 16.62 -19.38
N GLU A 230 80.58 17.58 -20.12
CA GLU A 230 80.97 17.94 -21.48
C GLU A 230 82.31 18.66 -21.53
N GLU A 231 82.58 19.61 -20.62
CA GLU A 231 83.89 20.26 -20.49
C GLU A 231 84.99 19.23 -20.14
N SER A 232 84.65 18.22 -19.33
CA SER A 232 85.50 17.06 -19.00
C SER A 232 85.67 16.11 -20.19
N ARG A 233 84.61 15.78 -20.96
CA ARG A 233 84.73 15.02 -22.22
C ARG A 233 85.62 15.75 -23.22
N GLY A 234 85.44 17.05 -23.40
CA GLY A 234 86.32 17.87 -24.25
C GLY A 234 87.76 17.94 -23.72
N PHE A 235 87.98 17.82 -22.40
CA PHE A 235 89.31 17.66 -21.83
C PHE A 235 89.88 16.27 -22.11
N GLN A 236 89.07 15.22 -21.98
CA GLN A 236 89.43 13.84 -22.28
C GLN A 236 89.73 13.62 -23.77
N GLU A 237 88.98 14.25 -24.68
CA GLU A 237 89.26 14.27 -26.13
C GLU A 237 90.58 15.00 -26.43
N ARG A 238 90.86 16.14 -25.78
CA ARG A 238 92.17 16.81 -25.89
C ARG A 238 93.31 15.93 -25.36
N CYS A 239 93.09 15.20 -24.27
CA CYS A 239 94.02 14.18 -23.78
C CYS A 239 94.20 13.03 -24.79
N GLN A 240 93.11 12.49 -25.35
CA GLN A 240 93.16 11.42 -26.35
C GLN A 240 93.82 11.87 -27.67
N GLN A 241 93.69 13.14 -28.06
CA GLN A 241 94.43 13.71 -29.20
C GLN A 241 95.93 13.84 -28.89
N ALA A 242 96.30 14.23 -27.66
CA ALA A 242 97.69 14.22 -27.21
C ALA A 242 98.26 12.80 -27.04
N GLU A 243 97.45 11.83 -26.64
CA GLU A 243 97.79 10.41 -26.56
C GLU A 243 97.90 9.78 -27.94
N ALA A 244 97.06 10.16 -28.92
CA ALA A 244 97.20 9.76 -30.32
C ALA A 244 98.50 10.31 -30.93
N ALA A 245 98.85 11.57 -30.64
CA ALA A 245 100.15 12.14 -31.01
C ALA A 245 101.33 11.39 -30.35
N ARG A 246 101.14 10.83 -29.15
CA ARG A 246 102.08 9.89 -28.50
C ARG A 246 102.05 8.48 -29.12
N SER A 247 100.90 7.99 -29.59
CA SER A 247 100.77 6.66 -30.20
C SER A 247 101.55 6.53 -31.51
N VAL A 248 101.69 7.61 -32.27
CA VAL A 248 102.58 7.68 -33.45
C VAL A 248 104.06 7.41 -33.09
N LEU A 249 104.46 7.61 -31.83
CA LEU A 249 105.77 7.22 -31.29
C LEU A 249 105.76 5.89 -30.51
N SER A 250 104.59 5.28 -30.29
CA SER A 250 104.41 4.08 -29.44
C SER A 250 104.20 2.79 -30.25
N GLU A 251 103.77 2.89 -31.51
CA GLU A 251 103.66 1.74 -32.43
C GLU A 251 104.98 0.95 -32.55
N SER A 252 106.14 1.61 -32.40
CA SER A 252 107.46 0.97 -32.36
C SER A 252 107.67 0.03 -31.17
N ASN A 253 107.01 0.27 -30.02
CA ASN A 253 107.24 -0.48 -28.78
C ASN A 253 106.23 -1.62 -28.60
N LYS A 254 105.10 -1.56 -29.32
CA LYS A 254 103.99 -2.51 -29.24
C LYS A 254 104.36 -3.90 -29.78
N VAL A 255 105.22 -3.95 -30.81
CA VAL A 255 105.73 -5.19 -31.40
C VAL A 255 106.68 -5.91 -30.43
N GLU A 256 107.52 -5.16 -29.72
CA GLU A 256 108.48 -5.69 -28.75
C GLU A 256 107.75 -6.30 -27.53
N LEU A 257 106.72 -5.63 -27.02
CA LEU A 257 105.89 -6.13 -25.90
C LEU A 257 105.06 -7.38 -26.26
N GLN A 258 104.68 -7.54 -27.54
CA GLN A 258 104.01 -8.76 -28.02
C GLN A 258 104.97 -9.94 -28.12
N LEU A 259 106.22 -9.70 -28.55
CA LEU A 259 107.28 -10.73 -28.56
C LEU A 259 107.67 -11.17 -27.14
N GLU A 260 107.68 -10.26 -26.17
CA GLU A 260 107.95 -10.60 -24.77
C GLU A 260 106.80 -11.39 -24.12
N ASN A 261 105.53 -11.00 -24.33
CA ASN A 261 104.39 -11.78 -23.86
C ASN A 261 104.37 -13.21 -24.41
N ALA A 262 104.68 -13.41 -25.69
CA ALA A 262 104.77 -14.75 -26.28
C ALA A 262 105.81 -15.63 -25.57
N ARG A 263 106.99 -15.06 -25.24
CA ARG A 263 108.06 -15.76 -24.50
C ARG A 263 107.69 -16.04 -23.03
N LEU A 264 106.93 -15.16 -22.40
CA LEU A 264 106.45 -15.37 -21.03
C LEU A 264 105.37 -16.47 -21.00
N GLN A 265 104.45 -16.47 -21.97
CA GLN A 265 103.42 -17.51 -22.08
C GLN A 265 104.02 -18.88 -22.38
N GLU A 266 104.98 -18.99 -23.30
CA GLU A 266 105.74 -20.23 -23.54
C GLU A 266 106.41 -20.78 -22.27
N ARG A 267 106.98 -19.90 -21.43
CA ARG A 267 107.54 -20.29 -20.13
C ARG A 267 106.47 -20.74 -19.12
N CYS A 268 105.32 -20.07 -19.08
CA CYS A 268 104.20 -20.51 -18.24
C CYS A 268 103.70 -21.90 -18.64
N GLU A 269 103.58 -22.18 -19.93
CA GLU A 269 103.21 -23.50 -20.46
C GLU A 269 104.27 -24.57 -20.13
N GLN A 270 105.56 -24.25 -20.24
CA GLN A 270 106.65 -25.14 -19.79
C GLN A 270 106.60 -25.42 -18.28
N PHE A 271 106.34 -24.42 -17.43
CA PHE A 271 106.19 -24.62 -15.99
C PHE A 271 104.93 -25.43 -15.63
N GLN A 272 103.81 -25.25 -16.34
CA GLN A 272 102.61 -26.08 -16.18
C GLN A 272 102.88 -27.54 -16.57
N GLN A 273 103.64 -27.80 -17.63
CA GLN A 273 104.06 -29.16 -18.00
C GLN A 273 104.99 -29.79 -16.95
N GLN A 274 105.90 -29.01 -16.35
CA GLN A 274 106.75 -29.48 -15.25
C GLN A 274 105.94 -29.78 -13.97
N LEU A 275 104.95 -28.94 -13.63
CA LEU A 275 104.03 -29.18 -12.52
C LEU A 275 103.18 -30.44 -12.76
N ALA A 276 102.53 -30.57 -13.92
CA ALA A 276 101.74 -31.76 -14.25
C ALA A 276 102.58 -33.05 -14.22
N LYS A 277 103.85 -33.00 -14.65
CA LYS A 277 104.80 -34.12 -14.51
C LYS A 277 105.13 -34.43 -13.06
N ALA A 278 105.42 -33.42 -12.24
CA ALA A 278 105.71 -33.59 -10.81
C ALA A 278 104.47 -34.11 -10.03
N GLU A 279 103.27 -33.69 -10.41
CA GLU A 279 102.01 -34.19 -9.84
C GLU A 279 101.70 -35.63 -10.27
N ALA A 280 102.01 -36.01 -11.52
CA ALA A 280 101.95 -37.41 -11.96
C ALA A 280 102.96 -38.29 -11.22
N GLU A 281 104.21 -37.82 -11.04
CA GLU A 281 105.25 -38.53 -10.26
C GLU A 281 104.86 -38.65 -8.78
N ARG A 282 104.33 -37.58 -8.17
CA ARG A 282 103.76 -37.58 -6.81
C ARG A 282 102.58 -38.55 -6.69
N SER A 283 101.69 -38.60 -7.69
CA SER A 283 100.53 -39.49 -7.69
C SER A 283 100.95 -40.97 -7.83
N ALA A 284 101.94 -41.26 -8.67
CA ALA A 284 102.53 -42.60 -8.76
C ALA A 284 103.20 -43.02 -7.43
N MET A 285 103.92 -42.09 -6.78
CA MET A 285 104.55 -42.33 -5.47
C MET A 285 103.52 -42.53 -4.35
N LEU A 286 102.42 -41.77 -4.36
CA LEU A 286 101.28 -41.98 -3.45
C LEU A 286 100.58 -43.32 -3.72
N GLY A 287 100.43 -43.75 -4.97
CA GLY A 287 99.94 -45.08 -5.33
C GLY A 287 100.83 -46.20 -4.79
N GLN A 288 102.16 -46.06 -4.90
CA GLN A 288 103.12 -47.00 -4.31
C GLN A 288 103.03 -47.01 -2.77
N MET A 289 102.91 -45.84 -2.12
CA MET A 289 102.67 -45.75 -0.68
C MET A 289 101.34 -46.40 -0.28
N GLN A 290 100.28 -46.26 -1.08
CA GLN A 290 98.98 -46.87 -0.81
C GLN A 290 99.05 -48.40 -0.92
N VAL A 291 99.77 -48.95 -1.91
CA VAL A 291 100.08 -50.40 -1.98
C VAL A 291 100.87 -50.85 -0.75
N LEU A 292 101.94 -50.14 -0.37
CA LEU A 292 102.73 -50.43 0.83
C LEU A 292 101.89 -50.33 2.12
N TRP A 293 100.90 -49.43 2.19
CA TRP A 293 99.95 -49.33 3.29
C TRP A 293 98.93 -50.47 3.28
N SER A 294 98.47 -50.94 2.11
CA SER A 294 97.64 -52.14 1.99
C SER A 294 98.40 -53.40 2.38
N GLU A 295 99.67 -53.54 1.97
CA GLU A 295 100.55 -54.63 2.40
C GLU A 295 100.86 -54.53 3.91
N THR A 296 101.12 -53.34 4.44
CA THR A 296 101.25 -53.10 5.88
C THR A 296 99.94 -53.40 6.62
N GLY A 297 98.79 -53.16 5.99
CA GLY A 297 97.47 -53.54 6.48
C GLY A 297 97.30 -55.06 6.55
N MET A 298 97.57 -55.77 5.47
CA MET A 298 97.55 -57.25 5.45
C MET A 298 98.57 -57.85 6.40
N ASN A 299 99.75 -57.25 6.56
CA ASN A 299 100.75 -57.68 7.53
C ASN A 299 100.31 -57.39 8.98
N LYS A 300 99.66 -56.25 9.25
CA LYS A 300 99.01 -56.00 10.56
C LYS A 300 97.87 -56.97 10.83
N GLU A 301 97.09 -57.34 9.81
CA GLU A 301 96.01 -58.31 9.97
C GLU A 301 96.54 -59.73 10.16
N ARG A 302 97.64 -60.09 9.49
CA ARG A 302 98.37 -61.34 9.67
C ARG A 302 99.12 -61.39 11.02
N ILE A 303 99.57 -60.24 11.53
CA ILE A 303 100.06 -60.09 12.90
C ILE A 303 98.91 -60.27 13.88
N ARG A 304 97.73 -59.66 13.66
CA ARG A 304 96.52 -59.89 14.48
C ARG A 304 96.02 -61.34 14.42
N GLU A 305 96.21 -62.03 13.30
CA GLU A 305 95.94 -63.46 13.13
C GLU A 305 96.92 -64.29 13.98
N LEU A 306 98.23 -64.02 13.86
CA LEU A 306 99.27 -64.65 14.66
C LEU A 306 99.13 -64.32 16.15
N GLU A 307 98.70 -63.12 16.52
CA GLU A 307 98.38 -62.68 17.88
C GLU A 307 97.10 -63.32 18.39
N ARG A 308 96.07 -63.54 17.55
CA ARG A 308 94.90 -64.36 17.93
C ARG A 308 95.31 -65.81 18.21
N HIS A 309 96.20 -66.39 17.40
CA HIS A 309 96.81 -67.70 17.68
C HIS A 309 97.67 -67.66 18.96
N LEU A 310 98.50 -66.63 19.17
CA LEU A 310 99.36 -66.48 20.35
C LEU A 310 98.57 -66.18 21.63
N GLN A 311 97.46 -65.45 21.56
CA GLN A 311 96.57 -65.18 22.68
C GLN A 311 95.67 -66.37 22.99
N ASN A 312 95.24 -67.15 21.99
CA ASN A 312 94.58 -68.43 22.25
C ASN A 312 95.56 -69.47 22.82
N ALA A 313 96.86 -69.37 22.50
CA ALA A 313 97.92 -70.14 23.16
C ALA A 313 98.37 -69.58 24.53
N LYS A 314 98.20 -68.27 24.80
CA LYS A 314 98.54 -67.60 26.07
C LYS A 314 97.34 -67.34 27.00
N LYS A 315 96.14 -67.80 26.65
CA LYS A 315 95.00 -67.85 27.60
C LYS A 315 95.16 -68.94 28.65
N SER A 316 96.19 -69.79 28.55
CA SER A 316 96.82 -70.39 29.72
C SER A 316 97.75 -69.38 30.42
N HIS A 317 97.32 -68.96 31.62
CA HIS A 317 98.01 -68.06 32.57
C HIS A 317 97.95 -66.54 32.30
N HIS A 318 97.10 -65.89 33.12
CA HIS A 318 97.42 -64.78 34.04
C HIS A 318 98.68 -63.92 33.78
N ARG A 319 98.69 -62.60 34.03
CA ARG A 319 97.86 -61.80 34.98
C ARG A 319 98.10 -60.30 34.76
N THR A 320 97.10 -59.44 35.01
CA THR A 320 97.24 -58.00 35.39
C THR A 320 97.98 -57.06 34.39
N SER A 321 97.90 -55.72 34.43
CA SER A 321 97.05 -54.75 35.17
C SER A 321 97.08 -53.40 34.42
N GLY A 322 95.93 -52.73 34.29
CA GLY A 322 95.77 -51.26 34.17
C GLY A 322 96.42 -50.51 32.99
N HIS A 323 95.67 -49.59 32.36
CA HIS A 323 95.77 -48.17 32.72
C HIS A 323 94.67 -47.31 32.07
N ASN A 324 94.34 -46.22 32.78
CA ASN A 324 93.52 -45.07 32.38
C ASN A 324 94.41 -44.00 31.68
N PRO A 325 93.90 -42.85 31.16
CA PRO A 325 92.50 -42.44 30.91
C PRO A 325 92.28 -41.66 29.57
N LEU A 326 91.05 -41.15 29.41
CA LEU A 326 90.63 -39.91 28.70
C LEU A 326 90.99 -39.66 27.21
N SER A 327 89.94 -39.43 26.42
CA SER A 327 89.95 -38.73 25.14
C SER A 327 89.47 -37.28 25.37
N GLU A 328 89.93 -36.33 24.56
CA GLU A 328 89.60 -34.90 24.70
C GLU A 328 89.10 -34.28 23.38
N ALA A 329 87.95 -33.62 23.48
CA ALA A 329 87.39 -32.51 22.69
C ALA A 329 87.39 -32.51 21.14
N SER A 330 86.20 -32.20 20.60
CA SER A 330 85.88 -31.00 19.77
C SER A 330 85.26 -31.21 18.38
N CYS A 331 84.28 -30.32 18.11
CA CYS A 331 83.83 -29.74 16.84
C CYS A 331 83.37 -30.61 15.65
N GLU A 332 82.09 -30.37 15.29
CA GLU A 332 81.62 -29.98 13.93
C GLU A 332 81.58 -31.09 12.81
N GLU A 333 80.69 -31.06 11.81
CA GLU A 333 79.67 -30.06 11.43
C GLU A 333 78.47 -30.70 10.66
N ALA A 334 77.51 -29.84 10.25
CA ALA A 334 76.62 -29.95 9.08
C ALA A 334 75.52 -31.03 8.99
N THR A 335 74.27 -30.55 8.95
CA THR A 335 73.08 -31.03 8.16
C THR A 335 71.90 -30.11 8.53
N ASP A 336 70.91 -29.79 7.69
CA ASP A 336 70.86 -29.66 6.21
C ASP A 336 69.76 -28.60 5.91
N GLY A 337 69.68 -28.07 4.68
CA GLY A 337 68.87 -26.88 4.37
C GLY A 337 67.38 -27.13 4.11
N GLN A 338 66.51 -26.17 4.47
CA GLN A 338 65.11 -26.14 4.00
C GLN A 338 64.52 -24.72 3.87
N GLN A 339 63.94 -24.43 2.70
CA GLN A 339 63.15 -23.25 2.32
C GLN A 339 62.38 -23.62 1.02
N PRO A 340 61.38 -22.86 0.54
CA PRO A 340 60.55 -21.84 1.19
C PRO A 340 59.04 -22.15 1.08
N ASP A 341 58.17 -21.31 1.68
CA ASP A 341 56.91 -20.90 1.05
C ASP A 341 56.48 -19.52 1.57
N LEU A 342 56.03 -18.62 0.67
CA LEU A 342 55.57 -17.25 0.93
C LEU A 342 54.91 -16.68 -0.34
N ALA A 343 53.57 -16.72 -0.42
CA ALA A 343 52.82 -16.25 -1.60
C ALA A 343 51.39 -15.72 -1.31
N GLU A 344 51.16 -15.05 -0.17
CA GLU A 344 49.92 -14.28 0.04
C GLU A 344 49.94 -12.96 -0.76
N GLN A 345 49.38 -12.91 -1.99
CA GLN A 345 48.97 -11.63 -2.62
C GLN A 345 48.11 -11.71 -3.90
N LEU A 346 46.90 -12.31 -3.83
CA LEU A 346 45.79 -12.01 -4.77
C LEU A 346 44.46 -12.21 -4.01
N GLY A 347 43.42 -11.38 -4.15
CA GLY A 347 43.24 -10.25 -5.05
C GLY A 347 41.78 -10.09 -5.49
N TYR A 348 40.82 -10.10 -4.55
CA TYR A 348 39.39 -10.08 -4.85
C TYR A 348 38.81 -8.68 -4.88
N SER A 349 38.15 -8.32 -5.99
CA SER A 349 37.29 -7.15 -6.11
C SER A 349 35.83 -7.54 -5.91
N PHE A 350 35.08 -6.69 -5.19
CA PHE A 350 33.62 -6.64 -5.25
C PHE A 350 33.21 -5.20 -5.56
N VAL A 351 32.03 -5.02 -6.15
CA VAL A 351 31.63 -3.78 -6.81
C VAL A 351 30.31 -3.29 -6.24
N ASP A 352 30.27 -2.03 -5.80
CA ASP A 352 29.04 -1.30 -5.51
C ASP A 352 28.32 -0.95 -6.83
N ASP A 353 26.99 -1.05 -6.84
CA ASP A 353 26.16 -0.56 -7.95
C ASP A 353 25.02 0.31 -7.39
N ASP A 354 24.64 1.33 -8.16
CA ASP A 354 24.06 2.56 -7.64
C ASP A 354 22.52 2.57 -7.66
N GLY A 355 21.90 3.36 -6.77
CA GLY A 355 20.44 3.43 -6.65
C GLY A 355 19.76 4.19 -7.81
N THR A 356 18.52 3.82 -8.16
CA THR A 356 17.63 4.68 -8.96
C THR A 356 16.15 4.41 -8.63
N SER A 357 15.47 5.43 -8.10
CA SER A 357 14.06 5.36 -7.68
C SER A 357 13.10 5.87 -8.76
N SER A 358 11.96 5.20 -9.00
CA SER A 358 10.81 5.81 -9.71
C SER A 358 9.47 5.08 -9.50
N SER A 359 8.74 5.49 -8.46
CA SER A 359 7.31 5.90 -8.51
C SER A 359 6.23 5.14 -9.30
N VAL A 360 5.20 4.75 -8.52
CA VAL A 360 3.73 4.61 -8.75
C VAL A 360 3.11 3.50 -9.62
N LEU A 361 1.97 3.03 -9.10
CA LEU A 361 0.86 2.29 -9.73
C LEU A 361 1.17 0.89 -10.30
N SER A 362 1.46 -0.03 -9.38
CA SER A 362 0.82 -1.35 -9.41
C SER A 362 0.44 -1.73 -7.98
N CYS A 363 -0.67 -2.43 -7.78
CA CYS A 363 -1.25 -2.76 -6.48
C CYS A 363 -1.09 -4.28 -6.20
N SER A 364 -1.26 -4.77 -4.95
CA SER A 364 -0.93 -6.17 -4.60
C SER A 364 -1.86 -6.86 -3.53
N SER A 365 -2.22 -8.17 -3.65
CA SER A 365 -3.46 -8.83 -3.07
C SER A 365 -3.35 -9.73 -1.79
N TRP A 366 -4.50 -10.23 -1.26
CA TRP A 366 -4.73 -10.84 0.10
C TRP A 366 -4.86 -12.42 0.11
N PHE A 367 -5.15 -13.28 1.12
CA PHE A 367 -5.06 -13.45 2.63
C PHE A 367 -4.32 -14.80 3.14
N SER A 368 -4.91 -15.83 3.82
CA SER A 368 -4.16 -16.96 4.51
C SER A 368 -4.82 -18.38 4.67
N VAL A 369 -4.01 -19.48 4.81
CA VAL A 369 -4.39 -20.90 5.21
C VAL A 369 -3.34 -21.62 6.13
N LYS A 370 -3.71 -22.72 6.81
CA LYS A 370 -2.97 -23.43 7.90
C LYS A 370 -1.66 -24.17 7.51
N LEU A 371 -0.80 -24.35 8.51
CA LEU A 371 0.62 -24.73 8.43
C LEU A 371 0.97 -26.23 8.19
N ASP A 372 0.05 -27.17 8.48
CA ASP A 372 0.44 -28.55 8.84
C ASP A 372 0.35 -29.61 7.72
N SER A 373 0.04 -29.27 6.47
CA SER A 373 -0.42 -30.27 5.48
C SER A 373 0.01 -30.12 4.01
N MET A 374 0.71 -29.04 3.61
CA MET A 374 0.92 -28.77 2.17
C MET A 374 2.38 -28.57 1.78
N GLU A 375 2.62 -28.86 0.50
CA GLU A 375 3.87 -28.64 -0.22
C GLU A 375 4.20 -27.13 -0.25
N PRO A 376 5.49 -26.76 -0.40
CA PRO A 376 5.90 -25.38 -0.19
C PRO A 376 5.42 -24.47 -1.32
N HIS A 377 4.38 -23.68 -1.05
CA HIS A 377 3.92 -22.62 -1.96
C HIS A 377 5.09 -21.69 -2.33
N CYS A 378 5.55 -21.75 -3.58
CA CYS A 378 6.72 -21.01 -4.02
C CYS A 378 6.37 -19.82 -4.93
N PHE A 379 7.21 -18.80 -4.87
CA PHE A 379 7.20 -17.62 -5.73
C PHE A 379 8.29 -17.74 -6.81
N MET A 380 8.23 -16.96 -7.90
CA MET A 380 9.37 -16.91 -8.83
C MET A 380 10.59 -16.20 -8.21
N VAL A 381 11.81 -16.56 -8.63
CA VAL A 381 13.05 -15.90 -8.14
C VAL A 381 13.10 -14.41 -8.49
N ASP A 382 12.47 -14.00 -9.59
CA ASP A 382 12.32 -12.63 -10.06
C ASP A 382 10.99 -11.96 -9.67
N ALA A 383 10.18 -12.61 -8.82
CA ALA A 383 9.01 -12.00 -8.19
C ALA A 383 9.42 -10.73 -7.42
N ILE A 384 8.59 -9.69 -7.48
CA ILE A 384 8.83 -8.42 -6.79
C ILE A 384 7.82 -8.27 -5.65
N PHE A 385 8.30 -7.77 -4.52
CA PHE A 385 7.61 -7.68 -3.25
C PHE A 385 7.54 -6.22 -2.80
N LYS A 386 6.36 -5.77 -2.36
CA LYS A 386 6.22 -4.47 -1.70
C LYS A 386 6.82 -4.56 -0.29
N THR A 387 7.64 -3.59 0.09
CA THR A 387 8.38 -3.56 1.36
C THR A 387 8.35 -2.15 1.93
N ARG A 388 8.34 -2.00 3.27
CA ARG A 388 8.17 -0.71 3.94
C ARG A 388 9.19 -0.52 5.05
N SER A 389 9.79 0.65 5.12
CA SER A 389 10.65 1.09 6.23
C SER A 389 10.62 2.62 6.32
N TYR A 390 10.75 3.16 7.53
CA TYR A 390 10.65 4.61 7.80
C TYR A 390 9.42 5.27 7.16
N GLY A 391 8.27 4.57 7.14
CA GLY A 391 7.02 5.03 6.52
C GLY A 391 7.02 5.09 4.99
N THR A 392 8.11 4.73 4.32
CA THR A 392 8.25 4.78 2.86
C THR A 392 8.14 3.38 2.26
N ASP A 393 7.44 3.29 1.12
CA ASP A 393 7.31 2.06 0.33
C ASP A 393 8.41 1.95 -0.73
N PHE A 394 8.98 0.76 -0.85
CA PHE A 394 9.96 0.39 -1.88
C PHE A 394 9.77 -1.08 -2.28
N PHE A 395 10.40 -1.49 -3.38
CA PHE A 395 10.18 -2.80 -4.00
C PHE A 395 11.48 -3.60 -4.04
N LEU A 396 11.46 -4.82 -3.49
CA LEU A 396 12.60 -5.75 -3.52
C LEU A 396 12.26 -6.99 -4.35
N MET A 397 13.23 -7.57 -5.06
CA MET A 397 13.03 -8.87 -5.71
C MET A 397 13.14 -9.99 -4.67
N GLY A 398 12.45 -11.12 -4.86
CA GLY A 398 12.40 -12.21 -3.90
C GLY A 398 13.77 -12.76 -3.52
N ARG A 399 14.70 -12.83 -4.48
CA ARG A 399 16.10 -13.26 -4.29
C ARG A 399 16.90 -12.33 -3.36
N ASP A 400 16.46 -11.08 -3.23
CA ASP A 400 17.12 -10.02 -2.47
C ASP A 400 16.51 -9.89 -1.04
N LEU A 401 15.36 -10.55 -0.79
CA LEU A 401 14.79 -10.73 0.55
C LEU A 401 15.67 -11.63 1.42
N LYS A 402 15.71 -11.33 2.71
CA LYS A 402 16.50 -12.04 3.73
C LYS A 402 15.62 -12.28 4.95
N LYS A 403 16.06 -13.16 5.87
CA LYS A 403 15.38 -13.25 7.18
C LYS A 403 15.37 -11.87 7.84
N GLY A 404 14.20 -11.44 8.34
CA GLY A 404 14.01 -10.10 8.93
C GLY A 404 13.59 -9.02 7.92
N SER A 405 13.49 -9.31 6.62
CA SER A 405 12.93 -8.35 5.64
C SER A 405 11.45 -8.08 5.93
N GLN A 406 11.06 -6.80 5.97
CA GLN A 406 9.69 -6.34 6.22
C GLN A 406 8.94 -6.14 4.90
N VAL A 407 8.06 -7.08 4.59
CA VAL A 407 7.19 -7.11 3.41
C VAL A 407 5.81 -6.57 3.78
N VAL A 408 5.23 -5.73 2.93
CA VAL A 408 3.85 -5.23 3.13
C VAL A 408 2.89 -6.32 2.68
N ALA A 409 1.88 -6.60 3.50
CA ALA A 409 0.84 -7.55 3.16
C ALA A 409 -0.10 -7.00 2.06
N GLY A 410 -0.97 -7.85 1.54
CA GLY A 410 -2.03 -7.47 0.59
C GLY A 410 -2.95 -6.33 1.04
N ASP A 411 -3.16 -6.15 2.35
CA ASP A 411 -4.02 -5.10 2.91
C ASP A 411 -3.39 -3.68 2.91
N ASP A 412 -2.15 -3.56 2.41
CA ASP A 412 -1.31 -2.36 2.41
C ASP A 412 -1.07 -1.72 3.80
N ALA A 413 -1.40 -2.44 4.88
CA ALA A 413 -1.40 -1.93 6.24
C ALA A 413 -0.59 -2.81 7.19
N SER A 414 -0.75 -4.13 7.10
CA SER A 414 -0.02 -5.12 7.88
C SER A 414 1.40 -5.31 7.33
N ILE A 415 2.38 -5.42 8.22
CA ILE A 415 3.78 -5.69 7.88
C ILE A 415 4.13 -7.10 8.33
N LEU A 416 4.74 -7.86 7.42
CA LEU A 416 5.12 -9.26 7.60
C LEU A 416 6.65 -9.36 7.64
N GLU A 417 7.18 -10.10 8.61
CA GLU A 417 8.58 -10.46 8.64
C GLU A 417 8.82 -11.73 7.83
N VAL A 418 9.86 -11.73 6.98
CA VAL A 418 10.42 -12.96 6.40
C VAL A 418 11.06 -13.79 7.52
N ALA A 419 10.33 -14.75 8.07
CA ALA A 419 10.67 -15.45 9.32
C ALA A 419 11.81 -16.46 9.18
N LYS A 420 12.06 -16.94 7.96
CA LYS A 420 13.12 -17.89 7.58
C LYS A 420 13.84 -17.37 6.35
N THR A 421 15.14 -17.64 6.24
CA THR A 421 15.91 -17.32 5.04
C THR A 421 15.23 -17.97 3.82
N PRO A 422 14.94 -17.23 2.73
CA PRO A 422 14.33 -17.80 1.54
C PRO A 422 15.13 -18.99 0.99
N GLU A 423 14.45 -20.11 0.75
CA GLU A 423 15.04 -21.32 0.18
C GLU A 423 14.77 -21.32 -1.34
N ILE A 424 15.83 -21.42 -2.15
CA ILE A 424 15.69 -21.64 -3.60
C ILE A 424 15.43 -23.13 -3.83
N CYS A 425 14.33 -23.44 -4.49
CA CYS A 425 13.94 -24.79 -4.89
C CYS A 425 13.81 -24.88 -6.43
N GLU A 426 13.80 -26.10 -6.96
CA GLU A 426 13.56 -26.38 -8.38
C GLU A 426 12.13 -26.90 -8.55
N ALA A 427 11.37 -26.31 -9.48
CA ALA A 427 10.01 -26.72 -9.82
C ALA A 427 9.94 -27.13 -11.30
N SER A 428 9.17 -28.17 -11.61
CA SER A 428 9.03 -28.71 -12.98
C SER A 428 7.93 -28.04 -13.81
N GLU A 429 7.04 -27.28 -13.18
CA GLU A 429 5.89 -26.62 -13.81
C GLU A 429 5.67 -25.21 -13.26
N VAL A 430 5.20 -24.31 -14.11
CA VAL A 430 4.78 -22.95 -13.76
C VAL A 430 3.37 -22.71 -14.27
N VAL A 431 2.51 -22.14 -13.42
CA VAL A 431 1.21 -21.61 -13.83
C VAL A 431 1.34 -20.11 -14.08
N GLU A 432 0.90 -19.69 -15.26
CA GLU A 432 0.78 -18.29 -15.67
C GLU A 432 -0.70 -17.91 -15.67
N LEU A 433 -1.06 -17.02 -14.74
CA LEU A 433 -2.42 -16.53 -14.52
C LEU A 433 -2.51 -15.09 -15.03
N GLN A 434 -3.57 -14.77 -15.77
CA GLN A 434 -3.84 -13.41 -16.24
C GLN A 434 -5.24 -12.95 -15.83
N ALA A 435 -5.33 -11.77 -15.22
CA ALA A 435 -6.58 -11.11 -14.83
C ALA A 435 -6.52 -9.64 -15.27
N GLY A 436 -7.16 -9.33 -16.41
CA GLY A 436 -6.96 -8.04 -17.09
C GLY A 436 -5.50 -7.87 -17.52
N ASP A 437 -4.88 -6.77 -17.09
CA ASP A 437 -3.47 -6.46 -17.32
C ASP A 437 -2.53 -7.09 -16.27
N ALA A 438 -3.06 -7.62 -15.17
CA ALA A 438 -2.27 -8.28 -14.13
C ALA A 438 -1.84 -9.69 -14.57
N VAL A 439 -0.55 -10.02 -14.39
CA VAL A 439 0.02 -11.34 -14.69
C VAL A 439 0.79 -11.87 -13.48
N LEU A 440 0.40 -13.04 -13.00
CA LEU A 440 1.05 -13.77 -11.91
C LEU A 440 1.65 -15.08 -12.43
N ARG A 441 2.90 -15.36 -12.07
CA ARG A 441 3.59 -16.62 -12.37
C ARG A 441 4.02 -17.28 -11.06
N VAL A 442 3.57 -18.51 -10.83
CA VAL A 442 3.76 -19.26 -9.57
C VAL A 442 3.77 -20.77 -9.83
N THR A 443 4.12 -21.58 -8.82
CA THR A 443 4.00 -23.04 -8.89
C THR A 443 2.54 -23.51 -8.83
N PRO A 444 2.18 -24.72 -9.32
CA PRO A 444 0.78 -25.17 -9.37
C PRO A 444 0.08 -25.28 -8.03
N ASP A 445 0.83 -25.57 -6.96
CA ASP A 445 0.39 -25.68 -5.56
C ASP A 445 0.22 -24.32 -4.86
N HIS A 446 0.62 -23.22 -5.50
CA HIS A 446 0.57 -21.89 -4.91
C HIS A 446 -0.88 -21.44 -4.68
N LEU A 447 -1.21 -21.03 -3.45
CA LEU A 447 -2.57 -20.62 -3.08
C LEU A 447 -2.89 -19.20 -3.57
N VAL A 448 -3.98 -19.05 -4.30
CA VAL A 448 -4.48 -17.77 -4.83
C VAL A 448 -5.84 -17.45 -4.20
N GLN A 449 -6.06 -16.19 -3.81
CA GLN A 449 -7.34 -15.73 -3.28
C GLN A 449 -8.39 -15.61 -4.39
N VAL A 450 -9.52 -16.26 -4.17
CA VAL A 450 -10.67 -16.28 -5.09
C VAL A 450 -11.89 -15.70 -4.38
N SER A 451 -12.58 -14.79 -5.05
CA SER A 451 -13.83 -14.20 -4.59
C SER A 451 -14.94 -15.26 -4.57
N PRO A 452 -15.66 -15.43 -3.44
CA PRO A 452 -16.69 -16.46 -3.33
C PRO A 452 -17.86 -16.18 -4.30
N LYS A 453 -18.30 -17.22 -5.02
CA LYS A 453 -19.43 -17.14 -5.96
C LYS A 453 -20.78 -17.22 -5.23
N GLY A 454 -21.03 -16.29 -4.31
CA GLY A 454 -22.27 -16.14 -3.53
C GLY A 454 -22.07 -15.35 -2.23
N ASP A 455 -23.15 -15.12 -1.46
CA ASP A 455 -23.18 -14.31 -0.22
C ASP A 455 -22.42 -14.93 0.99
N THR A 456 -21.51 -15.88 0.76
CA THR A 456 -20.70 -16.50 1.81
C THR A 456 -19.43 -15.67 2.01
N GLU A 457 -19.38 -14.91 3.10
CA GLU A 457 -18.31 -13.93 3.40
C GLU A 457 -16.93 -14.57 3.69
N GLU A 458 -16.86 -15.90 3.84
CA GLU A 458 -15.60 -16.65 3.87
C GLU A 458 -14.92 -16.65 2.50
N SER A 459 -13.92 -15.78 2.36
CA SER A 459 -13.06 -15.71 1.17
C SER A 459 -12.27 -17.01 0.97
N LEU A 460 -12.07 -17.44 -0.28
CA LEU A 460 -11.61 -18.80 -0.60
C LEU A 460 -10.18 -18.83 -1.16
N TYR A 461 -9.51 -19.98 -0.96
CA TYR A 461 -8.27 -20.34 -1.65
C TYR A 461 -8.49 -21.44 -2.65
N LEU A 462 -7.84 -21.29 -3.80
CA LEU A 462 -7.58 -22.38 -4.72
C LEU A 462 -6.10 -22.35 -5.12
N GLU A 463 -5.50 -23.53 -5.22
CA GLU A 463 -4.18 -23.71 -5.82
C GLU A 463 -4.20 -23.22 -7.28
N ALA A 464 -3.13 -22.57 -7.73
CA ALA A 464 -3.03 -21.98 -9.07
C ALA A 464 -3.35 -22.97 -10.20
N GLY A 465 -2.93 -24.23 -10.06
CA GLY A 465 -3.22 -25.31 -11.02
C GLY A 465 -4.67 -25.80 -11.03
N LYS A 466 -5.52 -25.38 -10.07
CA LYS A 466 -6.95 -25.72 -9.99
C LYS A 466 -7.87 -24.61 -10.52
N LEU A 467 -7.35 -23.40 -10.71
CA LEU A 467 -8.06 -22.23 -11.25
C LEU A 467 -8.47 -22.41 -12.72
N LYS A 468 -9.52 -21.71 -13.14
CA LYS A 468 -10.00 -21.71 -14.53
C LYS A 468 -10.28 -20.30 -15.03
N VAL A 469 -10.24 -20.15 -16.35
CA VAL A 469 -10.71 -18.93 -17.05
C VAL A 469 -12.17 -18.67 -16.63
N GLY A 470 -12.46 -17.47 -16.14
CA GLY A 470 -13.76 -17.11 -15.56
C GLY A 470 -13.94 -17.38 -14.05
N ASP A 471 -12.90 -17.80 -13.33
CA ASP A 471 -12.85 -17.66 -11.87
C ASP A 471 -12.41 -16.25 -11.47
N LEU A 472 -13.03 -15.70 -10.42
CA LEU A 472 -12.82 -14.33 -9.95
C LEU A 472 -11.66 -14.32 -8.95
N VAL A 473 -10.45 -14.03 -9.40
CA VAL A 473 -9.33 -13.79 -8.47
C VAL A 473 -9.46 -12.40 -7.88
N MET A 474 -9.09 -12.24 -6.61
CA MET A 474 -9.07 -10.92 -6.00
C MET A 474 -7.83 -10.18 -6.49
N LEU A 475 -8.05 -9.07 -7.19
CA LEU A 475 -7.00 -8.09 -7.38
C LEU A 475 -6.78 -7.32 -6.08
N ASP A 476 -5.50 -7.09 -5.88
CA ASP A 476 -4.87 -6.00 -5.14
C ASP A 476 -5.73 -4.83 -4.62
N SER A 477 -6.45 -4.19 -5.52
CA SER A 477 -7.29 -3.01 -5.31
C SER A 477 -8.54 -3.30 -4.46
N GLY A 478 -8.72 -4.56 -4.04
CA GLY A 478 -9.95 -5.08 -3.46
C GLY A 478 -10.98 -5.48 -4.52
N GLU A 479 -10.64 -5.42 -5.81
CA GLU A 479 -11.57 -5.68 -6.91
C GLU A 479 -11.51 -7.15 -7.40
N PRO A 480 -12.62 -7.89 -7.43
CA PRO A 480 -12.65 -9.24 -7.98
C PRO A 480 -12.65 -9.22 -9.52
N VAL A 481 -11.61 -9.76 -10.14
CA VAL A 481 -11.44 -9.78 -11.62
C VAL A 481 -11.41 -11.22 -12.14
N ALA A 482 -12.12 -11.45 -13.24
CA ALA A 482 -12.15 -12.75 -13.89
C ALA A 482 -10.82 -13.07 -14.58
N LEU A 483 -10.29 -14.27 -14.33
CA LEU A 483 -9.15 -14.80 -15.07
C LEU A 483 -9.47 -14.87 -16.56
N SER A 484 -8.69 -14.15 -17.38
CA SER A 484 -8.76 -14.16 -18.84
C SER A 484 -7.92 -15.28 -19.45
N SER A 485 -6.84 -15.70 -18.76
CA SER A 485 -5.96 -16.79 -19.18
C SER A 485 -5.44 -17.57 -17.98
N VAL A 486 -5.29 -18.88 -18.15
CA VAL A 486 -4.64 -19.81 -17.20
C VAL A 486 -3.81 -20.77 -18.05
N VAL A 487 -2.49 -20.69 -17.95
CA VAL A 487 -1.56 -21.49 -18.77
C VAL A 487 -0.57 -22.22 -17.86
N ILE A 488 -0.72 -23.53 -17.73
CA ILE A 488 0.29 -24.39 -17.10
C ILE A 488 1.37 -24.71 -18.13
N ARG A 489 2.64 -24.48 -17.77
CA ARG A 489 3.81 -24.73 -18.63
C ARG A 489 4.76 -25.72 -17.92
N PRO A 490 5.03 -26.90 -18.49
CA PRO A 490 6.08 -27.80 -17.98
C PRO A 490 7.45 -27.21 -18.34
N ILE A 491 8.01 -26.43 -17.43
CA ILE A 491 9.28 -25.72 -17.55
C ILE A 491 10.01 -25.87 -16.22
N ILE A 492 11.21 -26.44 -16.26
CA ILE A 492 12.11 -26.47 -15.10
C ILE A 492 12.55 -25.04 -14.79
N CYS A 493 12.24 -24.56 -13.58
CA CYS A 493 12.63 -23.23 -13.11
C CYS A 493 13.03 -23.24 -11.64
N GLN A 494 13.86 -22.26 -11.27
CA GLN A 494 14.12 -21.95 -9.86
C GLN A 494 12.98 -21.09 -9.30
N VAL A 495 12.57 -21.42 -8.08
CA VAL A 495 11.49 -20.77 -7.34
C VAL A 495 11.91 -20.55 -5.89
N LEU A 496 11.27 -19.60 -5.20
CA LEU A 496 11.56 -19.22 -3.82
C LEU A 496 10.46 -19.69 -2.88
N LYS A 497 10.85 -20.51 -1.92
CA LYS A 497 10.05 -20.87 -0.75
C LYS A 497 10.31 -19.83 0.34
N ILE A 498 9.30 -19.02 0.63
CA ILE A 498 9.36 -17.92 1.60
C ILE A 498 8.31 -18.15 2.69
N VAL A 499 8.66 -17.90 3.95
CA VAL A 499 7.75 -18.00 5.09
C VAL A 499 7.60 -16.62 5.73
N PHE A 500 6.37 -16.13 5.79
CA PHE A 500 6.00 -14.83 6.37
C PHE A 500 5.36 -15.02 7.75
N GLU A 501 5.73 -14.18 8.71
CA GLU A 501 5.10 -14.08 10.04
C GLU A 501 4.64 -12.63 10.31
N PRO A 502 3.36 -12.39 10.66
CA PRO A 502 2.26 -13.36 10.71
C PRO A 502 2.00 -13.99 9.34
N TYR A 503 1.44 -15.21 9.32
CA TYR A 503 1.12 -15.89 8.06
C TYR A 503 -0.09 -15.22 7.42
N LEU A 504 0.21 -14.24 6.60
CA LEU A 504 -0.65 -13.27 5.95
C LEU A 504 -0.20 -13.14 4.49
N PRO A 505 -1.00 -12.46 3.65
CA PRO A 505 -0.83 -12.54 2.21
C PRO A 505 0.26 -11.66 1.69
N VAL A 506 0.82 -12.08 0.57
CA VAL A 506 1.78 -11.28 -0.15
C VAL A 506 1.45 -11.30 -1.64
N ALA A 507 0.63 -10.34 -2.05
CA ALA A 507 1.16 -9.12 -2.63
C ALA A 507 2.44 -9.26 -3.52
N VAL A 508 2.38 -10.08 -4.57
CA VAL A 508 3.49 -10.29 -5.51
C VAL A 508 3.22 -9.75 -6.91
N PHE A 509 4.22 -9.05 -7.44
CA PHE A 509 4.28 -8.59 -8.83
C PHE A 509 5.21 -9.47 -9.66
N SER A 510 4.81 -9.82 -10.87
CA SER A 510 5.78 -10.16 -11.92
C SER A 510 6.58 -8.92 -12.29
N ARG A 511 7.86 -9.07 -12.65
CA ARG A 511 8.65 -7.94 -13.19
C ARG A 511 7.95 -7.37 -14.44
N PRO A 512 7.55 -6.08 -14.46
CA PRO A 512 6.83 -5.51 -15.60
C PRO A 512 7.73 -5.47 -16.84
N THR A 513 7.12 -5.46 -18.03
CA THR A 513 7.83 -5.41 -19.32
C THR A 513 8.48 -4.05 -19.55
N CYS A 514 9.67 -3.85 -18.97
CA CYS A 514 10.42 -2.60 -19.06
C CYS A 514 10.77 -2.24 -20.52
N ILE A 515 10.40 -1.03 -20.95
CA ILE A 515 10.96 -0.44 -22.17
C ILE A 515 12.42 -0.05 -21.88
N LEU A 516 13.37 -0.60 -22.64
CA LEU A 516 14.79 -0.28 -22.49
C LEU A 516 15.09 1.15 -22.95
N SER A 517 15.23 2.07 -21.99
CA SER A 517 15.67 3.44 -22.25
C SER A 517 17.20 3.53 -22.33
N LEU A 518 17.72 4.32 -23.27
CA LEU A 518 19.14 4.66 -23.29
C LEU A 518 19.38 5.81 -22.30
N GLY A 519 20.14 5.52 -21.24
CA GLY A 519 20.61 6.54 -20.30
C GLY A 519 21.41 7.65 -21.00
N HIS A 520 21.51 8.81 -20.34
CA HIS A 520 22.21 9.97 -20.89
C HIS A 520 23.67 9.62 -21.24
N LYS A 521 23.99 9.60 -22.55
CA LYS A 521 25.35 9.34 -23.02
C LYS A 521 26.30 10.35 -22.39
N LYS A 522 27.19 9.87 -21.50
CA LYS A 522 28.20 10.67 -20.79
C LYS A 522 28.88 11.57 -21.84
N LYS A 523 28.67 12.90 -21.76
CA LYS A 523 29.21 13.84 -22.75
C LYS A 523 30.71 13.60 -22.83
N ARG A 524 31.22 13.29 -24.02
CA ARG A 524 32.67 13.05 -24.21
C ARG A 524 33.42 14.24 -23.58
N PRO A 525 34.41 14.01 -22.68
CA PRO A 525 35.11 15.09 -22.03
C PRO A 525 35.58 16.11 -23.06
N ILE A 526 35.09 17.34 -22.96
CA ILE A 526 35.41 18.39 -23.92
C ILE A 526 36.87 18.73 -23.70
N ARG A 527 37.75 18.09 -24.49
CA ARG A 527 39.14 18.51 -24.63
C ARG A 527 39.12 19.95 -25.12
N ARG A 528 39.27 20.90 -24.19
CA ARG A 528 39.69 22.27 -24.48
C ARG A 528 41.08 22.18 -25.13
N GLY A 529 41.09 22.02 -26.45
CA GLY A 529 42.32 22.05 -27.23
C GLY A 529 42.98 23.40 -27.01
N GLY A 530 44.17 23.39 -26.42
CA GLY A 530 44.87 24.62 -26.11
C GLY A 530 45.13 25.45 -27.36
N ARG A 531 44.73 26.72 -27.32
CA ARG A 531 45.32 27.75 -28.18
C ARG A 531 45.76 28.92 -27.32
N ILE A 532 47.01 28.82 -26.88
CA ILE A 532 47.81 30.01 -26.62
C ILE A 532 47.81 30.83 -27.92
N ARG A 533 47.39 32.08 -27.80
CA ARG A 533 48.02 33.17 -28.53
C ARG A 533 48.18 34.32 -27.56
N GLU A 534 49.42 34.71 -27.30
CA GLU A 534 49.68 35.99 -26.68
C GLU A 534 49.07 37.11 -27.53
N GLY A 535 48.47 38.09 -26.86
CA GLY A 535 47.80 39.23 -27.46
C GLY A 535 47.85 40.39 -26.50
N ALA A 536 49.04 40.98 -26.33
CA ALA A 536 49.24 42.09 -25.43
C ALA A 536 48.43 43.32 -25.88
N GLY A 537 47.66 43.90 -24.95
CA GLY A 537 46.85 45.08 -25.19
C GLY A 537 46.41 45.71 -23.87
N PRO A 538 47.00 46.84 -23.44
CA PRO A 538 46.58 47.55 -22.23
C PRO A 538 45.45 48.55 -22.54
N SER A 539 44.30 48.30 -21.93
CA SER A 539 43.17 49.22 -21.72
C SER A 539 42.47 48.66 -20.47
N ASP A 540 42.43 49.30 -19.30
CA ASP A 540 42.21 50.74 -19.01
C ASP A 540 40.88 51.23 -19.58
N ASP A 541 40.16 52.03 -18.79
CA ASP A 541 38.70 52.23 -18.85
C ASP A 541 37.84 50.95 -18.64
N SER A 542 36.66 50.97 -18.01
CA SER A 542 36.01 51.98 -17.14
C SER A 542 34.81 51.35 -16.41
N MET A 543 34.26 52.03 -15.39
CA MET A 543 33.04 51.68 -14.62
C MET A 543 33.18 50.35 -13.82
N ASP A 544 33.24 50.35 -12.49
CA ASP A 544 32.27 50.90 -11.51
C ASP A 544 30.82 50.43 -11.74
N GLY A 545 30.23 49.88 -10.70
CA GLY A 545 29.01 49.06 -10.78
C GLY A 545 28.60 48.44 -9.46
N GLY A 546 28.91 49.09 -8.33
CA GLY A 546 28.42 48.65 -7.03
C GLY A 546 26.90 48.80 -6.93
N VAL A 547 26.22 47.74 -6.48
CA VAL A 547 24.78 47.78 -6.14
C VAL A 547 24.60 47.25 -4.73
N SER A 548 23.86 48.01 -3.92
CA SER A 548 23.83 47.86 -2.45
C SER A 548 22.68 46.97 -1.94
N VAL A 549 22.99 46.18 -0.90
CA VAL A 549 22.34 46.17 0.43
C VAL A 549 20.85 46.54 0.47
N PRO A 550 19.95 45.62 0.93
CA PRO A 550 19.72 45.35 2.36
C PRO A 550 20.08 43.90 2.75
N ILE A 551 20.48 43.50 3.97
CA ILE A 551 20.32 44.07 5.33
C ILE A 551 18.88 44.44 5.68
N THR A 552 18.07 43.41 5.94
CA THR A 552 16.83 43.52 6.72
C THR A 552 17.14 43.27 8.19
N ALA A 553 17.27 44.35 8.98
CA ALA A 553 17.14 44.25 10.42
C ALA A 553 15.66 44.05 10.79
N GLY A 554 15.38 43.15 11.73
CA GLY A 554 14.04 42.93 12.29
C GLY A 554 14.10 43.06 13.80
N GLU A 555 13.68 44.21 14.32
CA GLU A 555 13.58 44.44 15.77
C GLU A 555 12.25 43.90 16.33
N TYR A 556 12.29 43.63 17.64
CA TYR A 556 11.17 43.48 18.58
C TYR A 556 9.79 43.98 18.15
N MET A 557 8.76 43.16 18.42
CA MET A 557 7.65 43.55 19.31
C MET A 557 7.17 42.34 20.13
N ASP A 558 6.64 42.66 21.32
CA ASP A 558 6.01 41.87 22.39
C ASP A 558 5.40 40.48 22.05
#